data_AF-A0A971CSI3-F1
#
_entry.id   AF-A0A971CSI3-F1
#
_cell.length_a   1.000
_cell.length_b   1.000
_cell.length_c   1.000
_cell.angle_alpha   90.00
_cell.angle_beta   90.00
_cell.angle_gamma   90.00
#
_symmetry.space_group_name_H-M   'P 1'
#
loop_
_entity.id
_entity.type
_entity.pdbx_description
1 polymer ?
#
loop_
_entity_poly.entity_id
_entity_poly.type
_entity_poly.pdbx_seq_one_letter_code
_entity_poly.pdbx_strand_id
1 'polypeptide(L)'
;ATHPRRHVILYSLGSERDPRIDLYELALQPGDQILLCSDGLTRHVSDDELAIILGEQDPEEATAALVRLANERGGHDNISVGVLRVETVAGGERVRQGHRAKRAEAVPTPARTFLLGYTLFLSLLQTVLISALWFWLLY
;
A
#
# COMPACT_ATOMS: atom_id res chain seq x y z
N ALA A 1 15.52 -18.68 -7.59
CA ALA A 1 16.83 -18.03 -7.81
C ALA A 1 16.76 -16.59 -7.30
N THR A 2 17.66 -16.18 -6.40
CA THR A 2 17.64 -14.85 -5.77
C THR A 2 18.54 -13.90 -6.55
N HIS A 3 17.96 -12.97 -7.33
CA HIS A 3 18.73 -12.03 -8.14
C HIS A 3 19.00 -10.71 -7.35
N PRO A 4 20.25 -10.25 -7.23
CA PRO A 4 20.62 -9.10 -6.39
C PRO A 4 20.01 -7.76 -6.86
N ARG A 5 19.54 -7.67 -8.11
CA ARG A 5 18.92 -6.48 -8.70
C ARG A 5 17.44 -6.65 -9.04
N ARG A 6 16.72 -7.56 -8.37
CA ARG A 6 15.28 -7.83 -8.64
C ARG A 6 14.35 -6.61 -8.45
N HIS A 7 14.84 -5.55 -7.80
CA HIS A 7 14.08 -4.32 -7.52
C HIS A 7 14.32 -3.22 -8.57
N VAL A 8 15.15 -3.48 -9.60
CA VAL A 8 15.43 -2.48 -10.64
C VAL A 8 14.25 -2.41 -11.60
N ILE A 9 13.53 -1.30 -11.58
CA ILE A 9 12.44 -0.99 -12.50
C ILE A 9 13.04 -0.46 -13.80
N LEU A 10 12.71 -1.10 -14.93
CA LEU A 10 13.19 -0.72 -16.26
C LEU A 10 12.29 0.32 -16.94
N TYR A 11 11.01 0.33 -16.60
CA TYR A 11 10.00 1.23 -17.18
C TYR A 11 9.16 1.85 -16.08
N SER A 12 8.99 3.17 -16.10
CA SER A 12 8.15 3.89 -15.16
C SER A 12 7.46 5.06 -15.85
N LEU A 13 6.23 5.35 -15.43
CA LEU A 13 5.52 6.51 -15.94
C LEU A 13 6.23 7.80 -15.48
N GLY A 14 6.44 8.73 -16.40
CA GLY A 14 7.05 10.04 -16.13
C GLY A 14 8.57 10.12 -16.29
N SER A 15 9.26 9.00 -16.53
CA SER A 15 10.69 9.00 -16.90
C SER A 15 10.91 9.26 -18.39
N GLU A 16 9.97 8.84 -19.22
CA GLU A 16 10.00 8.96 -20.68
C GLU A 16 8.74 9.67 -21.19
N ARG A 17 8.86 10.34 -22.35
CA ARG A 17 7.76 11.11 -22.95
C ARG A 17 6.70 10.21 -23.59
N ASP A 18 7.09 9.02 -24.03
CA ASP A 18 6.22 8.00 -24.62
C ASP A 18 6.53 6.63 -23.96
N PRO A 19 5.94 6.35 -22.79
CA PRO A 19 6.29 5.16 -22.03
C PRO A 19 5.82 3.90 -22.74
N ARG A 20 6.65 2.86 -22.73
CA ARG A 20 6.24 1.53 -23.19
C ARG A 20 5.16 0.96 -22.25
N ILE A 21 4.01 0.61 -22.82
CA ILE A 21 2.87 0.00 -22.10
C ILE A 21 2.61 -1.37 -22.71
N ASP A 22 2.54 -2.39 -21.86
CA ASP A 22 2.10 -3.72 -22.28
C ASP A 22 0.57 -3.80 -22.19
N LEU A 23 -0.07 -4.25 -23.26
CA LEU A 23 -1.52 -4.44 -23.37
C LEU A 23 -1.83 -5.93 -23.49
N TYR A 24 -2.77 -6.39 -22.67
CA TYR A 24 -3.22 -7.78 -22.66
C TYR A 24 -4.74 -7.82 -22.80
N GLU A 25 -5.24 -8.71 -23.65
CA GLU A 25 -6.66 -9.02 -23.77
C GLU A 25 -6.92 -10.41 -23.20
N LEU A 26 -7.88 -10.50 -22.28
CA LEU A 26 -8.24 -11.74 -21.58
C LEU A 26 -9.74 -11.97 -21.75
N ALA A 27 -10.11 -13.17 -22.21
CA ALA A 27 -11.51 -13.60 -22.26
C ALA A 27 -11.91 -14.13 -20.87
N LEU A 28 -12.79 -13.41 -20.19
CA LEU A 28 -13.22 -13.73 -18.83
C LEU A 28 -14.55 -14.49 -18.82
N GLN A 29 -14.65 -15.47 -17.93
CA GLN A 29 -15.85 -16.25 -17.65
C GLN A 29 -16.40 -15.93 -16.27
N PRO A 30 -17.72 -16.12 -16.04
CA PRO A 30 -18.27 -16.00 -14.70
C PRO A 30 -17.60 -16.97 -13.72
N GLY A 31 -17.26 -16.47 -12.55
CA GLY A 31 -16.47 -17.19 -11.55
C GLY A 31 -14.97 -16.87 -11.62
N ASP A 32 -14.46 -16.31 -12.72
CA ASP A 32 -13.07 -15.90 -12.80
C ASP A 32 -12.76 -14.81 -11.77
N GLN A 33 -11.56 -14.87 -11.21
CA GLN A 33 -11.02 -13.85 -10.34
C GLN A 33 -9.73 -13.28 -10.89
N ILE A 34 -9.60 -11.97 -10.76
CA ILE A 34 -8.41 -11.21 -11.15
C ILE A 34 -7.84 -10.56 -9.91
N LEU A 35 -6.56 -10.84 -9.66
CA LEU A 35 -5.77 -10.18 -8.63
C LEU A 35 -4.87 -9.12 -9.29
N LEU A 36 -5.01 -7.88 -8.84
CA LEU A 36 -4.05 -6.82 -9.07
C LEU A 36 -3.31 -6.56 -7.76
N CYS A 37 -1.99 -6.60 -7.78
CA CYS A 37 -1.20 -6.36 -6.57
C CYS A 37 0.12 -5.64 -6.88
N SER A 38 0.67 -4.98 -5.87
CA SER A 38 2.06 -4.51 -5.89
C SER A 38 3.02 -5.68 -5.60
N ASP A 39 4.29 -5.47 -5.96
CA ASP A 39 5.41 -6.36 -5.61
C ASP A 39 5.60 -6.53 -4.09
N GLY A 40 5.06 -5.62 -3.28
CA GLY A 40 4.95 -5.77 -1.84
C GLY A 40 4.19 -7.03 -1.41
N LEU A 41 3.19 -7.49 -2.18
CA LEU A 41 2.44 -8.71 -1.85
C LEU A 41 3.23 -9.98 -2.20
N THR A 42 3.68 -10.09 -3.46
CA THR A 42 4.26 -11.32 -4.02
C THR A 42 5.65 -11.65 -3.47
N ARG A 43 6.27 -10.73 -2.73
CA ARG A 43 7.47 -10.99 -1.92
C ARG A 43 7.19 -11.85 -0.68
N HIS A 44 5.97 -11.80 -0.17
CA HIS A 44 5.58 -12.40 1.10
C HIS A 44 4.56 -13.53 0.95
N VAL A 45 3.77 -13.54 -0.13
CA VAL A 45 2.74 -14.54 -0.39
C VAL A 45 3.08 -15.28 -1.69
N SER A 46 3.08 -16.61 -1.63
CA SER A 46 3.39 -17.48 -2.77
C SER A 46 2.17 -17.73 -3.67
N ASP A 47 2.41 -18.11 -4.93
CA ASP A 47 1.35 -18.34 -5.91
C ASP A 47 0.33 -19.42 -5.45
N ASP A 48 0.79 -20.46 -4.75
CA ASP A 48 -0.10 -21.50 -4.21
C ASP A 48 -1.03 -20.94 -3.14
N GLU A 49 -0.52 -20.06 -2.28
CA GLU A 49 -1.32 -19.39 -1.24
C GLU A 49 -2.30 -18.38 -1.85
N LEU A 50 -1.88 -17.67 -2.90
CA LEU A 50 -2.76 -16.80 -3.68
C LEU A 50 -3.92 -17.62 -4.26
N ALA A 51 -3.63 -18.77 -4.87
CA ALA A 51 -4.65 -19.62 -5.47
C ALA A 51 -5.66 -20.14 -4.44
N ILE A 52 -5.19 -20.57 -3.27
CA ILE A 52 -6.06 -21.03 -2.16
C ILE A 52 -6.94 -19.89 -1.66
N ILE A 53 -6.34 -18.75 -1.31
CA ILE A 53 -7.06 -17.61 -0.72
C ILE A 53 -8.10 -17.06 -1.69
N LEU A 54 -7.75 -16.90 -2.96
CA LEU A 54 -8.69 -16.41 -3.97
C LEU A 54 -9.82 -17.43 -4.20
N GLY A 55 -9.51 -18.71 -4.29
CA GLY A 55 -10.49 -19.77 -4.57
C GLY A 55 -11.51 -20.00 -3.46
N GLU A 56 -11.16 -19.74 -2.21
CA GLU A 56 -12.02 -20.03 -1.06
C GLU A 56 -12.82 -18.81 -0.56
N GLN A 57 -12.33 -17.59 -0.79
CA GLN A 57 -12.88 -16.37 -0.18
C GLN A 57 -13.53 -15.45 -1.19
N ASP A 58 -14.48 -14.62 -0.77
CA ASP A 58 -14.99 -13.52 -1.57
C ASP A 58 -13.93 -12.40 -1.71
N PRO A 59 -14.07 -11.49 -2.70
CA PRO A 59 -13.04 -10.49 -2.99
C PRO A 59 -12.64 -9.61 -1.81
N GLU A 60 -13.57 -9.27 -0.92
CA GLU A 60 -13.30 -8.41 0.24
C GLU A 60 -12.48 -9.17 1.28
N GLU A 61 -12.92 -10.37 1.66
CA GLU A 61 -12.19 -11.22 2.59
C GLU A 61 -10.81 -11.62 2.07
N ALA A 62 -10.72 -12.00 0.79
CA ALA A 62 -9.46 -12.35 0.14
C ALA A 62 -8.47 -11.18 0.21
N THR A 63 -8.92 -9.96 -0.13
CA THR A 63 -8.07 -8.76 -0.07
C THR A 63 -7.55 -8.53 1.35
N ALA A 64 -8.41 -8.63 2.36
CA ALA A 64 -8.02 -8.45 3.76
C ALA A 64 -7.06 -9.55 4.24
N ALA A 65 -7.31 -10.80 3.87
CA ALA A 65 -6.46 -11.94 4.21
C ALA A 65 -5.05 -11.82 3.61
N LEU A 66 -4.97 -11.44 2.33
CA LEU A 66 -3.71 -11.26 1.62
C LEU A 66 -2.85 -10.14 2.24
N VAL A 67 -3.46 -8.99 2.54
CA VAL A 67 -2.76 -7.87 3.19
C VAL A 67 -2.29 -8.26 4.58
N ARG A 68 -3.14 -8.93 5.37
CA ARG A 68 -2.78 -9.41 6.71
C ARG A 68 -1.60 -10.37 6.65
N LEU A 69 -1.66 -11.38 5.77
CA LEU A 69 -0.61 -12.38 5.63
C LEU A 69 0.73 -11.76 5.22
N ALA A 70 0.72 -10.80 4.30
CA ALA A 70 1.93 -10.11 3.90
C ALA A 70 2.53 -9.25 5.03
N ASN A 71 1.69 -8.59 5.83
CA ASN A 71 2.13 -7.82 6.99
C ASN A 71 2.73 -8.72 8.08
N GLU A 72 2.10 -9.85 8.39
CA GLU A 72 2.61 -10.83 9.36
C GLU A 72 3.99 -11.37 8.98
N ARG A 73 4.31 -11.41 7.68
CA ARG A 73 5.59 -11.88 7.13
C ARG A 73 6.63 -10.78 6.94
N GLY A 74 6.36 -9.58 7.46
CA GLY A 74 7.32 -8.51 7.57
C GLY A 74 6.79 -7.14 7.17
N GLY A 75 5.87 -7.06 6.20
CA GLY A 75 5.17 -5.81 5.85
C GLY A 75 6.06 -4.58 5.66
N HIS A 76 7.32 -4.77 5.23
CA HIS A 76 8.33 -3.70 5.25
C HIS A 76 8.17 -2.70 4.08
N ASP A 77 7.28 -3.00 3.15
CA ASP A 77 7.04 -2.24 1.91
C ASP A 77 5.53 -1.95 1.77
N ASN A 78 5.19 -1.02 0.88
CA ASN A 78 3.80 -0.69 0.60
C ASN A 78 3.10 -1.86 -0.12
N ILE A 79 2.09 -2.42 0.55
CA ILE A 79 1.26 -3.48 0.00
C ILE A 79 -0.03 -2.87 -0.56
N SER A 80 -0.31 -3.12 -1.83
CA SER A 80 -1.56 -2.75 -2.50
C SER A 80 -2.15 -3.99 -3.15
N VAL A 81 -3.44 -4.23 -2.93
CA VAL A 81 -4.17 -5.41 -3.41
C VAL A 81 -5.55 -4.98 -3.88
N GLY A 82 -5.99 -5.50 -5.02
CA GLY A 82 -7.35 -5.39 -5.53
C GLY A 82 -7.78 -6.71 -6.14
N VAL A 83 -8.91 -7.24 -5.70
CA VAL A 83 -9.49 -8.49 -6.23
C VAL A 83 -10.79 -8.16 -6.95
N LEU A 84 -10.92 -8.65 -8.17
CA LEU A 84 -12.14 -8.55 -8.97
C LEU A 84 -12.68 -9.96 -9.19
N ARG A 85 -13.98 -10.16 -8.95
CA ARG A 85 -14.69 -11.39 -9.32
C ARG A 85 -15.64 -11.08 -10.47
N VAL A 86 -15.61 -11.91 -11.50
CA VAL A 86 -16.50 -11.80 -12.65
C VAL A 86 -17.78 -12.52 -12.32
N GLU A 87 -18.88 -11.78 -12.25
CA GLU A 87 -20.21 -12.35 -11.99
C GLU A 87 -21.06 -12.36 -13.25
N THR A 88 -22.00 -13.30 -13.33
CA THR A 88 -23.05 -13.26 -14.35
C THR A 88 -23.98 -12.08 -14.05
N VAL A 89 -24.11 -11.15 -14.99
CA VAL A 89 -25.15 -10.12 -14.91
C VAL A 89 -26.48 -10.75 -15.32
N ALA A 90 -27.36 -11.02 -14.35
CA ALA A 90 -28.72 -11.44 -14.64
C ALA A 90 -29.53 -10.24 -15.18
N GLY A 91 -29.62 -10.11 -16.50
CA GLY A 91 -30.43 -9.09 -17.17
C GLY A 91 -29.62 -7.93 -17.72
N GLY A 92 -29.66 -7.76 -19.04
CA GLY A 92 -28.83 -6.82 -19.80
C GLY A 92 -29.19 -5.35 -19.62
N GLU A 93 -28.81 -4.75 -18.49
CA GLU A 93 -28.54 -3.31 -18.44
C GLU A 93 -27.05 -3.09 -18.64
N ARG A 94 -26.68 -2.46 -19.77
CA ARG A 94 -25.31 -2.00 -19.99
C ARG A 94 -25.00 -0.99 -18.89
N VAL A 95 -24.14 -1.37 -17.95
CA VAL A 95 -23.62 -0.47 -16.92
C VAL A 95 -22.76 0.61 -17.60
N ARG A 96 -23.40 1.69 -18.07
CA ARG A 96 -22.76 2.99 -18.25
C ARG A 96 -22.60 3.63 -16.88
N GLN A 97 -21.73 3.07 -16.05
CA GLN A 97 -21.21 3.78 -14.90
C GLN A 97 -19.70 3.79 -15.02
N GLY A 98 -19.18 4.91 -15.54
CA GLY A 98 -17.84 5.31 -15.21
C GLY A 98 -17.77 5.37 -13.69
N HIS A 99 -17.14 4.36 -13.10
CA HIS A 99 -16.78 4.38 -11.70
C HIS A 99 -15.91 5.62 -11.51
N ARG A 100 -16.52 6.69 -11.00
CA ARG A 100 -15.79 7.82 -10.44
C ARG A 100 -15.04 7.21 -9.26
N ALA A 101 -13.76 6.87 -9.48
CA ALA A 101 -12.88 6.33 -8.47
C ALA A 101 -13.13 7.14 -7.19
N LYS A 102 -13.65 6.48 -6.14
CA LYS A 102 -13.81 7.14 -4.85
C LYS A 102 -12.42 7.64 -4.49
N ARG A 103 -12.26 8.96 -4.48
CA ARG A 103 -11.01 9.63 -4.13
C ARG A 103 -10.64 9.10 -2.75
N ALA A 104 -9.53 8.37 -2.66
CA ALA A 104 -9.01 7.86 -1.41
C ALA A 104 -8.96 9.03 -0.41
N GLU A 105 -9.82 9.00 0.59
CA GLU A 105 -9.79 9.97 1.67
C GLU A 105 -8.49 9.74 2.45
N ALA A 106 -7.70 10.80 2.58
CA ALA A 106 -6.44 10.75 3.30
C ALA A 106 -6.70 10.33 4.75
N VAL A 107 -6.10 9.22 5.16
CA VAL A 107 -6.05 8.81 6.58
C VAL A 107 -5.39 9.97 7.35
N PRO A 108 -6.07 10.58 8.35
CA PRO A 108 -5.48 11.66 9.12
C PRO A 108 -4.33 11.09 9.97
N THR A 109 -3.09 11.33 9.55
CA THR A 109 -1.90 10.98 10.35
C THR A 109 -1.82 11.87 11.60
N PRO A 110 -1.90 11.32 12.82
CA PRO A 110 -1.85 12.11 14.06
C PRO A 110 -0.44 12.61 14.41
N ALA A 111 0.60 12.21 13.67
CA ALA A 111 1.99 12.36 14.12
C ALA A 111 2.53 13.82 14.14
N ARG A 112 1.99 14.72 13.30
CA ARG A 112 2.58 16.07 13.14
C ARG A 112 2.27 17.03 14.29
N THR A 113 1.13 16.89 14.96
CA THR A 113 0.73 17.78 16.06
C THR A 113 1.47 17.47 17.36
N PHE A 114 1.82 16.21 17.60
CA PHE A 114 2.58 15.79 18.78
C PHE A 114 4.07 16.17 18.72
N LEU A 115 4.66 16.22 17.52
CA LEU A 115 6.07 16.57 17.34
C LEU A 115 6.37 18.03 17.75
N LEU A 116 5.45 18.95 17.46
CA LEU A 116 5.65 20.37 17.74
C LEU A 116 5.75 20.64 19.26
N GLY A 117 4.87 20.01 20.05
CA GLY A 117 4.90 20.13 21.51
C GLY A 117 6.18 19.56 22.12
N TYR A 118 6.68 18.44 21.58
CA TYR A 118 7.94 17.84 22.03
C TYR A 118 9.15 18.73 21.73
N THR A 119 9.21 19.35 20.55
CA THR A 119 10.32 20.27 20.20
C THR A 119 10.33 21.53 21.09
N LEU A 120 9.15 22.09 21.40
CA LEU A 120 9.04 23.24 22.30
C LEU A 120 9.49 22.88 23.73
N PHE A 121 9.08 21.72 24.23
CA PHE A 121 9.49 21.24 25.55
C PHE A 121 11.00 21.04 25.67
N LEU A 122 11.63 20.38 24.69
CA LEU A 122 13.08 20.18 24.67
C LEU A 122 13.84 21.51 24.61
N SER A 123 13.36 22.48 23.82
CA SER A 123 13.98 23.80 23.71
C SER A 123 13.95 24.57 25.04
N LEU A 124 12.83 24.49 25.78
CA LEU A 124 12.67 25.12 27.08
C LEU A 124 13.58 24.45 28.12
N LEU A 125 13.64 23.12 28.13
CA LEU A 125 14.47 22.35 29.05
C LEU A 125 15.95 22.68 28.87
N GLN A 126 16.44 22.68 27.62
CA GLN A 126 17.83 23.02 27.34
C GLN A 126 18.17 24.46 27.77
N THR A 127 17.25 25.41 27.58
CA THR A 127 17.44 26.81 27.99
C THR A 127 17.55 26.96 29.51
N VAL A 128 16.75 26.22 30.27
CA VAL A 128 16.80 26.20 31.75
C VAL A 128 18.11 25.59 32.23
N LEU A 129 18.55 24.47 31.63
CA LEU A 129 19.80 23.79 32.00
C LEU A 129 21.02 24.67 31.72
N ILE A 130 21.07 25.33 30.56
CA ILE A 130 22.17 26.25 30.22
C ILE A 130 22.21 27.43 31.20
N SER A 131 21.05 28.01 31.52
CA SER A 131 20.94 29.10 32.49
C SER A 131 21.40 28.69 33.89
N ALA A 132 21.00 27.50 34.34
CA ALA A 132 21.40 26.95 35.65
C ALA A 132 22.90 26.65 35.72
N LEU A 133 23.47 26.11 34.64
CA LEU A 133 24.91 25.86 34.53
C LEU A 133 25.71 27.18 34.55
N TRP A 134 25.25 28.19 33.81
CA TRP A 134 25.84 29.53 33.82
C TRP A 134 25.79 30.17 35.21
N PHE A 135 24.67 30.02 35.92
CA PHE A 135 24.52 30.52 37.29
C PHE A 135 25.52 29.84 38.25
N TRP A 136 25.68 28.51 38.17
CA TRP A 136 26.66 27.76 38.97
C TRP A 136 28.12 28.08 38.61
N LEU A 137 28.40 28.46 37.37
CA LEU A 137 29.75 28.88 36.95
C LEU A 137 30.10 30.31 37.37
N LEU A 138 29.10 31.17 37.56
CA LEU A 138 29.29 32.58 37.92
C LEU A 138 29.17 32.86 39.43
N TYR A 139 28.77 31.88 40.24
CA TYR A 139 28.56 31.99 41.69
C TYR A 139 29.14 30.79 42.43
#